data_AF-A0A3N6RJ10-F1
#
_entry.id   AF-A0A3N6RJ10-F1
#
_cell.length_a   1.000
_cell.length_b   1.000
_cell.length_c   1.000
_cell.angle_alpha   90.00
_cell.angle_beta   90.00
_cell.angle_gamma   90.00
#
_symmetry.space_group_name_H-M   'P 1'
#
loop_
_entity.id
_entity.type
_entity.pdbx_description
1 polymer ?
#
loop_
_entity_poly.entity_id
_entity_poly.type
_entity_poly.pdbx_seq_one_letter_code
_entity_poly.pdbx_strand_id
1 'polypeptide(L)'
;MKRTKSISGNITVRQRGTRFHPGDYVGIGKDHTLFALKEGRVRFEKNKITGRKWIHVDPKGGHVLHPIYTKAASTKMELETASSSS
;
A
#
# COMPACT_ATOMS: atom_id res chain seq x y z
N MET A 1 -2.64 -4.05 18.31
CA MET A 1 -2.44 -2.87 17.44
C MET A 1 -3.57 -2.84 16.41
N LYS A 2 -4.53 -1.91 16.50
CA LYS A 2 -5.70 -1.89 15.60
C LYS A 2 -5.24 -1.44 14.20
N ARG A 3 -5.36 -2.32 13.20
CA ARG A 3 -5.17 -1.97 11.78
C ARG A 3 -6.46 -1.35 11.27
N THR A 4 -6.47 -0.04 11.06
CA THR A 4 -7.66 0.67 10.59
C THR A 4 -7.88 0.40 9.11
N LYS A 5 -9.11 0.04 8.74
CA LYS A 5 -9.54 -0.11 7.35
C LYS A 5 -9.71 1.28 6.74
N SER A 6 -9.18 1.50 5.55
CA SER A 6 -9.29 2.77 4.82
C SER A 6 -9.99 2.57 3.48
N ILE A 7 -10.75 3.59 3.10
CA ILE A 7 -11.45 3.71 1.82
C ILE A 7 -10.58 4.60 0.93
N SER A 8 -10.64 4.45 -0.39
CA SER A 8 -9.93 5.34 -1.32
C SER A 8 -10.41 6.78 -1.13
N GLY A 9 -9.47 7.73 -1.13
CA GLY A 9 -9.72 9.14 -0.88
C GLY A 9 -9.81 9.51 0.61
N ASN A 10 -9.82 8.53 1.52
CA ASN A 10 -9.91 8.83 2.94
C ASN A 10 -8.62 9.48 3.47
N ILE A 11 -8.78 10.54 4.26
CA ILE A 11 -7.66 11.26 4.86
C ILE A 11 -7.10 10.41 6.00
N THR A 12 -5.81 10.07 5.90
CA THR A 12 -5.13 9.26 6.91
C THR A 12 -4.47 10.14 7.97
N VAL A 13 -3.79 11.21 7.55
CA VAL A 13 -3.13 12.16 8.45
C VAL A 13 -3.17 13.56 7.86
N ARG A 14 -3.60 14.54 8.65
CA ARG A 14 -3.36 15.96 8.38
C ARG A 14 -2.14 16.40 9.19
N GLN A 15 -1.20 17.05 8.54
CA GLN A 15 0.06 17.44 9.17
C GLN A 15 0.51 18.81 8.68
N ARG A 16 1.34 19.47 9.48
CA ARG A 16 2.10 20.66 9.08
C ARG A 16 3.54 20.22 8.83
N GLY A 17 3.97 20.23 7.57
CA GLY A 17 5.22 19.61 7.13
C GLY A 17 5.14 18.08 7.02
N THR A 18 6.23 17.44 6.60
CA THR A 18 6.32 16.00 6.32
C THR A 18 6.84 15.21 7.52
N ARG A 19 6.00 15.05 8.56
CA ARG A 19 6.31 14.16 9.70
C ARG A 19 6.20 12.68 9.32
N PHE A 20 5.24 12.40 8.44
CA PHE A 20 5.07 11.11 7.79
C PHE A 20 5.24 11.30 6.29
N HIS A 21 5.93 10.34 5.67
CA HIS A 21 6.13 10.29 4.23
C HIS A 21 5.12 9.33 3.58
N PRO A 22 4.64 9.65 2.36
CA PRO A 22 3.78 8.75 1.62
C PRO A 22 4.58 7.51 1.18
N GLY A 23 4.06 6.33 1.51
CA GLY A 23 4.52 5.04 1.01
C GLY A 23 3.57 4.50 -0.04
N ASP A 24 3.44 3.17 -0.09
CA ASP A 24 2.65 2.49 -1.12
C ASP A 24 1.16 2.87 -1.04
N TYR A 25 0.57 3.19 -2.20
CA TYR A 25 -0.85 3.53 -2.35
C TYR A 25 -1.32 4.69 -1.44
N VAL A 26 -0.43 5.63 -1.11
CA VAL A 26 -0.73 6.85 -0.37
C VAL A 26 -0.33 8.08 -1.20
N GLY A 27 -1.25 9.03 -1.34
CA GLY A 27 -1.02 10.33 -1.97
C GLY A 27 -0.72 11.42 -0.95
N ILE A 28 -0.12 12.52 -1.41
CA ILE A 28 0.13 13.73 -0.62
C ILE A 28 -0.53 14.94 -1.27
N GLY A 29 -1.31 15.70 -0.49
CA GLY A 29 -1.93 16.94 -0.92
C GLY A 29 -0.98 18.14 -0.84
N LYS A 30 -1.41 19.29 -1.37
CA LYS A 30 -0.65 20.56 -1.32
C LYS A 30 -0.33 21.01 0.11
N ASP A 31 -1.20 20.71 1.06
CA ASP A 31 -1.04 21.01 2.47
C ASP A 31 -0.29 19.90 3.25
N HIS A 32 0.39 18.98 2.55
CA HIS A 32 1.03 17.78 3.09
C HIS A 32 0.07 16.78 3.75
N THR A 33 -1.24 16.92 3.56
CA THR A 33 -2.22 15.92 3.99
C THR A 33 -2.00 14.62 3.25
N LEU A 34 -1.96 13.50 3.98
CA LEU A 34 -1.83 12.16 3.41
C LEU A 34 -3.20 11.50 3.28
N PHE A 35 -3.46 10.91 2.10
CA PHE A 35 -4.72 10.25 1.77
C PHE A 35 -4.49 8.90 1.09
N ALA A 36 -5.41 7.95 1.30
CA ALA A 36 -5.31 6.62 0.70
C ALA A 36 -5.73 6.65 -0.79
N LEU A 37 -4.94 6.06 -1.68
CA LEU A 37 -5.27 5.94 -3.11
C LEU A 37 -6.14 4.71 -3.41
N LYS A 38 -6.07 3.69 -2.56
CA LYS A 38 -6.80 2.43 -2.70
C LYS A 38 -7.47 2.06 -1.38
N GLU A 39 -8.52 1.26 -1.46
CA GLU A 39 -9.14 0.67 -0.28
C GLU A 39 -8.28 -0.45 0.28
N GLY A 40 -8.08 -0.46 1.60
CA GLY A 40 -7.11 -1.36 2.19
C GLY A 40 -6.95 -1.20 3.70
N ARG A 41 -5.83 -1.68 4.20
CA ARG A 41 -5.42 -1.52 5.60
C ARG A 41 -4.24 -0.56 5.67
N VAL A 42 -4.28 0.40 6.57
CA VAL A 42 -3.17 1.33 6.77
C VAL A 42 -2.06 0.66 7.57
N ARG A 43 -0.84 0.74 7.07
CA ARG A 43 0.39 0.21 7.69
C ARG A 43 1.36 1.36 7.93
N PHE A 44 1.80 1.48 9.17
CA PHE A 44 2.82 2.45 9.56
C PHE A 44 4.17 1.76 9.65
N GLU A 45 5.15 2.33 8.98
CA GLU A 45 6.53 1.86 9.01
C GLU A 45 7.44 2.93 9.60
N LYS A 46 8.40 2.52 10.42
CA LYS A 46 9.44 3.39 10.94
C LYS A 46 10.77 2.79 10.58
N ASN A 47 11.56 3.52 9.80
CA ASN A 47 12.93 3.14 9.51
C ASN A 47 13.76 3.24 10.81
N LYS A 48 14.41 2.15 11.19
CA LYS A 48 15.20 2.07 12.42
C LYS A 48 16.48 2.90 12.35
N ILE A 49 17.07 3.04 11.16
CA ILE A 49 18.35 3.71 10.94
C ILE A 49 18.13 5.22 10.82
N THR A 50 17.24 5.63 9.92
CA THR A 50 17.01 7.06 9.63
C THR A 50 15.94 7.70 10.54
N GLY A 51 15.18 6.90 11.28
CA GLY A 51 14.05 7.37 12.09
C GLY A 51 12.82 7.83 11.28
N ARG A 52 12.90 7.84 9.94
CA ARG A 52 11.83 8.31 9.05
C ARG A 52 10.59 7.42 9.17
N LYS A 53 9.42 8.04 9.18
CA LYS A 53 8.13 7.36 9.29
C LYS A 53 7.40 7.39 7.95
N TRP A 54 6.87 6.25 7.57
CA TRP A 54 6.17 6.03 6.31
C TRP A 54 4.78 5.47 6.58
N ILE A 55 3.86 5.82 5.70
CA ILE A 55 2.48 5.32 5.72
C ILE A 55 2.22 4.62 4.40
N HIS A 56 1.87 3.34 4.48
CA HIS A 56 1.52 2.49 3.36
C HIS A 56 0.05 2.08 3.50
N VAL A 57 -0.60 1.77 2.40
CA VAL A 57 -1.91 1.13 2.38
C VAL A 57 -1.77 -0.21 1.69
N ASP A 58 -2.05 -1.29 2.41
CA ASP A 58 -2.11 -2.64 1.86
C ASP A 58 -3.48 -2.82 1.19
N PRO A 59 -3.58 -2.84 -0.15
CA PRO A 59 -4.86 -2.87 -0.84
C PRO A 59 -5.58 -4.20 -0.63
N LYS A 60 -6.90 -4.17 -0.42
CA LYS A 60 -7.70 -5.39 -0.23
C LYS A 60 -7.79 -6.22 -1.52
N GLY A 61 -7.77 -5.55 -2.69
CA GLY A 61 -7.85 -6.18 -4.01
C GLY A 61 -6.54 -6.76 -4.53
N GLY A 62 -5.48 -6.80 -3.72
CA GLY A 62 -4.14 -7.18 -4.17
C GLY A 62 -3.42 -6.05 -4.92
N HIS A 63 -2.19 -6.36 -5.36
CA HIS A 63 -1.36 -5.40 -6.09
C HIS A 63 -1.70 -5.49 -7.58
N VAL A 64 -2.08 -4.36 -8.18
CA VAL A 64 -2.29 -4.31 -9.64
C VAL A 64 -0.92 -4.28 -10.29
N LEU A 65 -0.48 -5.41 -10.84
CA LEU A 65 0.72 -5.46 -11.65
C LEU A 65 0.50 -4.66 -12.94
N HIS A 66 1.53 -3.92 -13.37
CA HIS A 66 1.49 -3.25 -14.67
C HIS A 66 1.32 -4.29 -15.79
N PRO A 67 0.53 -4.03 -16.85
CA PRO A 67 0.25 -5.00 -17.92
C PRO A 67 1.49 -5.66 -18.53
N ILE A 68 2.59 -4.91 -18.62
CA ILE A 68 3.88 -5.41 -19.12
C ILE A 68 4.41 -6.58 -18.28
N TYR A 69 4.17 -6.59 -16.96
CA TYR A 69 4.58 -7.67 -16.05
C TYR A 69 3.48 -8.73 -15.82
N THR A 70 2.25 -8.47 -16.27
CA THR A 70 1.11 -9.38 -16.07
C THR A 70 1.27 -10.66 -16.90
N LYS A 71 1.83 -10.54 -18.11
CA LYS A 71 2.17 -11.69 -18.99
C LYS A 71 3.14 -12.68 -18.35
N ALA A 72 4.06 -12.22 -17.52
CA ALA A 72 5.04 -13.09 -16.85
C ALA A 72 4.48 -13.70 -15.55
N ALA A 73 3.53 -13.03 -14.90
CA ALA A 73 2.95 -13.47 -13.65
C ALA A 73 1.85 -14.52 -13.82
N SER A 74 1.05 -14.46 -14.90
CA SER A 74 -0.01 -15.46 -15.13
C SER A 74 0.58 -16.87 -15.28
N THR A 75 1.73 -16.99 -15.94
CA THR A 75 2.46 -18.26 -16.11
C THR A 75 2.89 -18.88 -14.78
N LYS A 76 3.10 -18.07 -13.73
CA LYS A 76 3.54 -18.54 -12.42
C LYS A 76 2.38 -18.91 -11.48
N MET A 77 1.24 -18.23 -11.58
CA MET A 77 0.03 -18.55 -10.79
C MET A 77 -0.65 -19.84 -11.24
N GLU A 78 -0.54 -20.19 -12.52
CA GLU A 78 -1.09 -21.44 -13.08
C GLU A 78 -0.29 -22.67 -12.64
N LEU A 79 1.02 -22.53 -12.41
CA LEU A 79 1.89 -23.64 -11.99
C LEU A 79 1.74 -24.02 -10.51
N GLU A 80 1.47 -23.06 -9.62
CA GLU A 80 1.30 -23.32 -8.18
C GLU A 80 -0.07 -23.91 -7.81
N THR A 81 -1.08 -23.72 -8.67
CA THR A 81 -2.42 -24.31 -8.45
C THR A 81 -2.43 -25.81 -8.81
N ALA A 82 -1.57 -26.26 -9.73
CA ALA A 82 -1.49 -27.66 -10.15
C ALA A 82 -0.72 -28.59 -9.20
N SER A 83 0.10 -28.06 -8.28
CA SER A 83 0.87 -28.86 -7.31
C SER A 83 0.14 -29.11 -5.98
N SER A 84 -1.06 -28.54 -5.80
CA SER A 84 -1.85 -28.65 -4.57
C SER A 84 -3.00 -29.67 -4.67
N SER A 85 -3.13 -30.36 -5.82
CA SER A 85 -4.18 -31.36 -6.09
C SER A 85 -3.66 -32.79 -6.23
N SER A 86 -2.49 -33.11 -5.65
CA SER A 86 -1.93 -34.47 -5.58
C SER A 86 -1.88 -34.97 -4.16
#